data_AF-A0A7S2NE62-F1
#
_entry.id   AF-A0A7S2NE62-F1
#
_cell.length_a   1.000
_cell.length_b   1.000
_cell.length_c   1.000
_cell.angle_alpha   90.00
_cell.angle_beta   90.00
_cell.angle_gamma   90.00
#
_symmetry.space_group_name_H-M   'P 1'
#
loop_
_entity.id
_entity.type
_entity.pdbx_description
1 polymer ?
#
loop_
_entity_poly.entity_id
_entity_poly.type
_entity_poly.pdbx_seq_one_letter_code
_entity_poly.pdbx_strand_id
1 'polypeptide(L)'
;PEPPGTGAPRPHAPGAPRQGGSDWPRPAMAAVAALTALFAPVGAFFTCCDWLVALRPDAAPEKLRVKFEGTRRVWCGLVGVHVSSRQFYLFFGTCKLAGLLALLGAFGSAADEAGNICWLVLLLGSVYHHVVKGESPAIVGFGLAVVGARLALVKRL
;
A
#
# COMPACT_ATOMS: atom_id res chain seq x y z
N PRO A 1 13.97 -54.90 48.73
CA PRO A 1 14.25 -54.33 47.40
C PRO A 1 12.94 -53.91 46.74
N GLU A 2 12.52 -52.66 46.98
CA GLU A 2 11.42 -52.04 46.24
C GLU A 2 11.89 -51.69 44.82
N PRO A 3 11.12 -51.99 43.76
CA PRO A 3 11.35 -51.40 42.45
C PRO A 3 10.74 -49.98 42.40
N PRO A 4 11.45 -49.00 41.82
CA PRO A 4 11.04 -47.61 41.85
C PRO A 4 10.01 -47.28 40.77
N GLY A 5 9.03 -46.45 41.14
CA GLY A 5 8.62 -45.28 40.37
C GLY A 5 8.01 -45.48 38.98
N THR A 6 6.69 -45.50 38.95
CA THR A 6 5.81 -44.98 37.88
C THR A 6 6.46 -44.01 36.88
N GLY A 7 6.57 -44.43 35.62
CA GLY A 7 6.84 -43.56 34.47
C GLY A 7 5.62 -43.45 33.57
N ALA A 8 4.61 -42.68 33.98
CA ALA A 8 3.53 -42.28 33.09
C ALA A 8 4.09 -41.39 31.96
N PRO A 9 3.67 -41.55 30.69
CA PRO A 9 4.08 -40.65 29.63
C PRO A 9 3.47 -39.27 29.89
N ARG A 10 4.32 -38.25 30.04
CA ARG A 10 3.87 -36.85 30.08
C ARG A 10 3.32 -36.48 28.70
N PRO A 11 2.07 -35.97 28.59
CA PRO A 11 1.65 -35.29 27.38
C PRO A 11 2.25 -33.88 27.40
N HIS A 12 3.43 -33.71 26.80
CA HIS A 12 3.93 -32.36 26.56
C HIS A 12 3.30 -31.81 25.28
N ALA A 13 2.31 -30.95 25.52
CA ALA A 13 1.87 -29.74 24.82
C ALA A 13 1.74 -29.78 23.27
N PRO A 14 0.61 -29.27 22.71
CA PRO A 14 0.57 -28.92 21.30
C PRO A 14 1.72 -27.97 21.01
N GLY A 15 2.59 -28.38 20.08
CA GLY A 15 3.73 -27.59 19.63
C GLY A 15 3.30 -26.17 19.32
N ALA A 16 4.17 -25.24 19.73
CA ALA A 16 4.10 -23.80 19.53
C ALA A 16 3.48 -23.40 18.17
N PRO A 17 2.83 -22.22 18.09
CA PRO A 17 2.40 -21.71 16.79
C PRO A 17 3.60 -21.76 15.85
N ARG A 18 3.47 -22.51 14.75
CA ARG A 18 4.43 -22.48 13.64
C ARG A 18 4.65 -21.00 13.34
N GLN A 19 5.81 -20.49 13.70
CA GLN A 19 6.29 -19.24 13.12
C GLN A 19 6.39 -19.55 11.63
N GLY A 20 5.40 -19.09 10.86
CA GLY A 20 5.42 -19.10 9.41
C GLY A 20 6.53 -18.16 8.98
N GLY A 21 7.77 -18.63 9.05
CA GLY A 21 8.90 -18.02 8.38
C GLY A 21 8.51 -17.95 6.92
N SER A 22 8.45 -16.73 6.39
CA SER A 22 8.04 -16.49 5.02
C SER A 22 9.07 -17.17 4.09
N ASP A 23 8.73 -18.35 3.54
CA ASP A 23 9.60 -19.19 2.68
C ASP A 23 9.78 -18.59 1.28
N TRP A 24 10.12 -17.30 1.21
CA TRP A 24 10.37 -16.63 -0.06
C TRP A 24 11.78 -16.91 -0.54
N PRO A 25 11.98 -17.20 -1.84
CA PRO A 25 13.30 -17.19 -2.43
C PRO A 25 13.97 -15.83 -2.19
N ARG A 26 15.19 -15.82 -1.63
CA ARG A 26 16.00 -14.59 -1.44
C ARG A 26 15.98 -13.61 -2.63
N PRO A 27 16.05 -14.04 -3.92
CA PRO A 27 15.95 -13.11 -5.05
C PRO A 27 14.58 -12.42 -5.18
N ALA A 28 13.48 -13.10 -4.82
CA ALA A 28 12.15 -12.49 -4.81
C ALA A 28 12.04 -11.42 -3.72
N MET A 29 12.54 -11.71 -2.51
CA MET A 29 12.59 -10.73 -1.41
C MET A 29 13.45 -9.51 -1.76
N ALA A 30 14.59 -9.72 -2.42
CA ALA A 30 15.46 -8.65 -2.89
C ALA A 30 14.78 -7.77 -3.96
N ALA A 31 14.05 -8.37 -4.90
CA ALA A 31 13.29 -7.64 -5.92
C ALA A 31 12.13 -6.83 -5.31
N VAL A 32 11.40 -7.39 -4.35
CA VAL A 32 10.36 -6.68 -3.57
C VAL A 32 10.97 -5.47 -2.87
N ALA A 33 12.07 -5.67 -2.15
CA ALA A 33 12.75 -4.62 -1.41
C ALA A 33 13.25 -3.52 -2.35
N ALA A 34 13.84 -3.89 -3.50
CA ALA A 34 14.30 -2.94 -4.50
C ALA A 34 13.15 -2.13 -5.12
N LEU A 35 12.03 -2.77 -5.46
CA LEU A 35 10.84 -2.09 -5.95
C LEU A 35 10.25 -1.17 -4.87
N THR A 36 10.08 -1.66 -3.64
CA THR A 36 9.61 -0.82 -2.53
C THR A 36 10.53 0.38 -2.30
N ALA A 37 11.85 0.21 -2.32
CA ALA A 37 12.81 1.30 -2.16
C ALA A 37 12.75 2.32 -3.31
N LEU A 38 12.52 1.86 -4.54
CA LEU A 38 12.38 2.73 -5.71
C LEU A 38 11.08 3.57 -5.64
N PHE A 39 10.00 2.98 -5.14
CA PHE A 39 8.67 3.60 -5.13
C PHE A 39 8.32 4.35 -3.85
N ALA A 40 8.97 4.04 -2.73
CA ALA A 40 8.73 4.72 -1.47
C ALA A 40 8.89 6.26 -1.54
N PRO A 41 9.91 6.82 -2.23
CA PRO A 41 10.04 8.26 -2.41
C PRO A 41 8.86 8.87 -3.19
N VAL A 42 8.37 8.17 -4.21
CA VAL A 42 7.22 8.61 -5.01
C VAL A 42 5.95 8.60 -4.17
N GLY A 43 5.71 7.53 -3.40
CA GLY A 43 4.58 7.43 -2.48
C GLY A 43 4.62 8.50 -1.38
N ALA A 44 5.80 8.76 -0.82
CA ALA A 44 6.01 9.82 0.17
C ALA A 44 5.73 11.21 -0.43
N PHE A 45 6.25 11.50 -1.62
CA PHE A 45 5.98 12.76 -2.31
C PHE A 45 4.49 13.02 -2.51
N PHE A 46 3.75 12.04 -3.04
CA PHE A 46 2.31 12.20 -3.25
C PHE A 46 1.52 12.34 -1.95
N THR A 47 1.91 11.60 -0.91
CA THR A 47 1.33 11.74 0.44
C THR A 47 1.54 13.16 0.98
N CYS A 48 2.75 13.69 0.84
CA CYS A 48 3.07 15.06 1.24
C CYS A 48 2.27 16.10 0.44
N CYS A 49 2.03 15.87 -0.86
CA CYS A 49 1.17 16.75 -1.65
C CYS A 49 -0.27 16.79 -1.13
N ASP A 50 -0.85 15.64 -0.77
CA ASP A 50 -2.20 15.58 -0.19
C ASP A 50 -2.26 16.37 1.12
N TRP A 51 -1.31 16.14 2.03
CA TRP A 51 -1.27 16.88 3.30
C TRP A 51 -0.95 18.35 3.14
N LEU A 52 -0.11 18.75 2.18
CA LEU A 52 0.14 20.16 1.85
C LEU A 52 -1.16 20.85 1.44
N VAL A 53 -1.92 20.25 0.52
CA VAL A 53 -3.21 20.79 0.07
C VAL A 53 -4.24 20.79 1.21
N ALA A 54 -4.21 19.79 2.10
CA ALA A 54 -5.16 19.69 3.20
C ALA A 54 -4.89 20.66 4.36
N LEU A 55 -3.62 20.83 4.74
CA LEU A 55 -3.20 21.54 5.96
C LEU A 55 -2.70 22.96 5.68
N ARG A 56 -2.13 23.19 4.49
CA ARG A 56 -1.53 24.47 4.08
C ARG A 56 -1.88 24.77 2.62
N PRO A 57 -3.17 24.89 2.26
CA PRO A 57 -3.59 25.11 0.88
C PRO A 57 -2.97 26.38 0.28
N ASP A 58 -2.70 27.42 1.06
CA ASP A 58 -2.11 28.67 0.57
C ASP A 58 -0.62 28.57 0.22
N ALA A 59 0.06 27.54 0.74
CA ALA A 59 1.44 27.22 0.37
C ALA A 59 1.52 26.25 -0.83
N ALA A 60 0.41 25.66 -1.24
CA ALA A 60 0.37 24.73 -2.36
C ALA A 60 0.36 25.48 -3.70
N PRO A 61 1.16 25.06 -4.71
CA PRO A 61 1.13 25.66 -6.04
C PRO A 61 -0.29 25.65 -6.63
N GLU A 62 -0.69 26.74 -7.28
CA GLU A 62 -2.06 26.89 -7.79
C GLU A 62 -2.46 25.76 -8.73
N LYS A 63 -1.57 25.36 -9.66
CA LYS A 63 -1.81 24.21 -10.55
C LYS A 63 -2.10 22.91 -9.80
N LEU A 64 -1.44 22.70 -8.65
CA LEU A 64 -1.65 21.53 -7.81
C LEU A 64 -3.02 21.61 -7.13
N ARG A 65 -3.35 22.77 -6.54
CA ARG A 65 -4.67 23.02 -5.92
C ARG A 65 -5.81 22.80 -6.90
N VAL A 66 -5.73 23.36 -8.11
CA VAL A 66 -6.76 23.22 -9.14
C VAL A 66 -6.95 21.77 -9.56
N LYS A 67 -5.83 21.04 -9.78
CA LYS A 67 -5.88 19.61 -10.13
C LYS A 67 -6.56 18.81 -9.01
N PHE A 68 -6.21 19.09 -7.77
CA PHE A 68 -6.78 18.42 -6.61
C PHE A 68 -8.27 18.77 -6.49
N GLU A 69 -8.66 20.03 -6.50
CA GLU A 69 -10.10 20.39 -6.48
C GLU A 69 -10.92 19.78 -7.62
N GLY A 70 -10.32 19.57 -8.79
CA GLY A 70 -10.91 18.76 -9.86
C GLY A 70 -11.21 17.33 -9.42
N THR A 71 -10.20 16.62 -8.90
CA THR A 71 -10.34 15.25 -8.38
C THR A 71 -11.40 15.13 -7.30
N ARG A 72 -11.38 16.02 -6.29
CA ARG A 72 -12.38 16.01 -5.21
C ARG A 72 -13.80 16.16 -5.75
N ARG A 73 -14.01 17.10 -6.68
CA ARG A 73 -15.35 17.35 -7.27
C ARG A 73 -15.87 16.14 -8.02
N VAL A 74 -15.03 15.42 -8.75
CA VAL A 74 -15.43 14.18 -9.43
C VAL A 74 -15.90 13.13 -8.42
N TRP A 75 -15.13 12.90 -7.35
CA TRP A 75 -15.50 11.92 -6.32
C TRP A 75 -16.75 12.32 -5.54
N CYS A 76 -16.87 13.59 -5.14
CA CYS A 76 -18.07 14.10 -4.48
C CYS A 76 -19.31 14.00 -5.39
N GLY A 77 -19.14 14.28 -6.69
CA GLY A 77 -20.21 14.17 -7.68
C GLY A 77 -20.66 12.72 -7.90
N LEU A 78 -19.74 11.76 -7.90
CA LEU A 78 -20.04 10.33 -8.06
C LEU A 78 -20.82 9.76 -6.87
N VAL A 79 -20.46 10.17 -5.66
CA VAL A 79 -21.08 9.66 -4.41
C VAL A 79 -22.30 10.49 -3.99
N GLY A 80 -22.50 11.67 -4.58
CA GLY A 80 -23.58 12.59 -4.20
C GLY A 80 -23.37 13.25 -2.83
N VAL A 81 -22.18 13.18 -2.25
CA VAL A 81 -21.85 13.70 -0.92
C VAL A 81 -20.83 14.82 -1.04
N HIS A 82 -21.11 15.96 -0.43
CA HIS A 82 -20.18 17.06 -0.38
C HIS A 82 -19.16 16.87 0.76
N VAL A 83 -17.91 16.57 0.41
CA VAL A 83 -16.79 16.49 1.36
C VAL A 83 -15.91 17.72 1.21
N SER A 84 -15.51 18.36 2.32
CA SER A 84 -14.57 19.48 2.27
C SER A 84 -13.19 19.04 1.76
N SER A 85 -12.45 19.94 1.11
CA SER A 85 -11.09 19.66 0.61
C SER A 85 -10.16 19.17 1.69
N ARG A 86 -10.22 19.79 2.87
CA ARG A 86 -9.43 19.39 4.04
C ARG A 86 -9.71 17.94 4.44
N GLN A 87 -10.98 17.56 4.60
CA GLN A 87 -11.35 16.18 4.97
C GLN A 87 -10.95 15.18 3.91
N PHE A 88 -11.22 15.50 2.64
CA PHE A 88 -10.92 14.64 1.51
C PHE A 88 -9.41 14.35 1.42
N TYR A 89 -8.57 15.38 1.46
CA TYR A 89 -7.13 15.21 1.31
C TYR A 89 -6.40 14.74 2.57
N LEU A 90 -6.94 15.01 3.77
CA LEU A 90 -6.46 14.33 4.97
C LEU A 90 -6.68 12.82 4.86
N PHE A 91 -7.88 12.39 4.48
CA PHE A 91 -8.21 10.98 4.29
C PHE A 91 -7.34 10.32 3.21
N PHE A 92 -7.22 10.96 2.03
CA PHE A 92 -6.39 10.41 0.96
C PHE A 92 -4.91 10.32 1.36
N GLY A 93 -4.39 11.35 2.02
CA GLY A 93 -3.01 11.35 2.53
C GLY A 93 -2.77 10.26 3.57
N THR A 94 -3.70 10.05 4.52
CA THR A 94 -3.56 8.96 5.51
C THR A 94 -3.66 7.59 4.87
N CYS A 95 -4.54 7.38 3.88
CA CYS A 95 -4.60 6.13 3.12
C CYS A 95 -3.29 5.85 2.37
N LYS A 96 -2.70 6.86 1.70
CA LYS A 96 -1.41 6.70 1.03
C LYS A 96 -0.27 6.43 2.00
N LEU A 97 -0.25 7.10 3.15
CA LEU A 97 0.73 6.82 4.21
C LEU A 97 0.59 5.40 4.75
N ALA A 98 -0.62 4.99 5.11
CA ALA A 98 -0.88 3.65 5.63
C ALA A 98 -0.45 2.58 4.62
N GLY A 99 -0.78 2.79 3.34
CA GLY A 99 -0.30 1.92 2.28
C GLY A 99 1.22 1.93 2.13
N LEU A 100 1.88 3.09 2.22
CA LEU A 100 3.35 3.19 2.18
C LEU A 100 4.00 2.44 3.36
N LEU A 101 3.45 2.57 4.56
CA LEU A 101 3.91 1.87 5.75
C LEU A 101 3.71 0.35 5.63
N ALA A 102 2.59 -0.10 5.05
CA ALA A 102 2.37 -1.50 4.72
C ALA A 102 3.38 -2.01 3.68
N LEU A 103 3.71 -1.21 2.65
CA LEU A 103 4.76 -1.56 1.68
C LEU A 103 6.14 -1.72 2.33
N LEU A 104 6.39 -1.00 3.42
CA LEU A 104 7.62 -1.07 4.21
C LEU A 104 7.57 -2.17 5.30
N GLY A 105 6.48 -2.94 5.39
CA GLY A 105 6.33 -4.06 6.33
C GLY A 105 5.98 -3.64 7.77
N ALA A 106 5.45 -2.43 7.97
CA ALA A 106 5.19 -1.89 9.32
C ALA A 106 4.07 -2.61 10.08
N PHE A 107 3.19 -3.35 9.40
CA PHE A 107 1.97 -3.94 9.99
C PHE A 107 1.94 -5.47 9.99
N GLY A 108 2.99 -6.13 9.51
CA GLY A 108 3.07 -7.58 9.39
C GLY A 108 2.26 -8.16 8.21
N SER A 109 2.47 -9.44 7.93
CA SER A 109 2.09 -10.08 6.66
C SER A 109 0.61 -9.95 6.28
N ALA A 110 -0.32 -10.04 7.22
CA ALA A 110 -1.75 -9.96 6.96
C ALA A 110 -2.20 -8.53 6.55
N ALA A 111 -1.60 -7.51 7.14
CA ALA A 111 -1.88 -6.12 6.78
C ALA A 111 -1.12 -5.68 5.52
N ASP A 112 0.01 -6.31 5.23
CA ASP A 112 0.75 -6.12 3.98
C ASP A 112 -0.08 -6.56 2.76
N GLU A 113 -0.85 -7.66 2.88
CA GLU A 113 -1.73 -8.14 1.82
C GLU A 113 -2.88 -7.14 1.54
N ALA A 114 -3.59 -6.72 2.59
CA ALA A 114 -4.65 -5.71 2.47
C ALA A 114 -4.12 -4.37 1.93
N GLY A 115 -2.95 -3.94 2.39
CA GLY A 115 -2.27 -2.74 1.92
C GLY A 115 -1.88 -2.82 0.44
N ASN A 116 -1.38 -3.97 -0.01
CA ASN A 116 -1.05 -4.20 -1.41
C ASN A 116 -2.29 -4.16 -2.32
N ILE A 117 -3.42 -4.73 -1.90
CA ILE A 117 -4.68 -4.69 -2.66
C ILE A 117 -5.17 -3.24 -2.83
N CYS A 118 -5.19 -2.47 -1.74
CA CYS A 118 -5.57 -1.05 -1.79
C CYS A 118 -4.65 -0.23 -2.71
N TRP A 119 -3.34 -0.49 -2.67
CA TRP A 119 -2.38 0.16 -3.56
C TRP A 119 -2.59 -0.21 -5.04
N LEU A 120 -2.91 -1.46 -5.34
CA LEU A 120 -3.20 -1.91 -6.70
C LEU A 120 -4.39 -1.14 -7.30
N VAL A 121 -5.46 -0.92 -6.53
CA VAL A 121 -6.62 -0.13 -6.97
C VAL A 121 -6.21 1.31 -7.28
N LEU A 122 -5.40 1.94 -6.42
CA LEU A 122 -4.92 3.31 -6.65
C LEU A 122 -3.99 3.41 -7.87
N LEU A 123 -3.09 2.45 -8.06
CA LEU A 123 -2.20 2.40 -9.22
C LEU A 123 -2.97 2.20 -10.52
N LEU A 124 -3.96 1.31 -10.53
CA LEU A 124 -4.84 1.10 -11.69
C LEU A 124 -5.63 2.36 -12.03
N GLY A 125 -6.19 3.05 -11.02
CA GLY A 125 -6.86 4.34 -11.22
C GLY A 125 -5.92 5.40 -11.82
N SER A 126 -4.65 5.43 -11.38
CA SER A 126 -3.63 6.31 -11.96
C SER A 126 -3.33 5.96 -13.42
N VAL A 127 -3.12 4.68 -13.74
CA VAL A 127 -2.86 4.22 -15.12
C VAL A 127 -4.03 4.59 -16.04
N TYR A 128 -5.26 4.30 -15.62
CA TYR A 128 -6.47 4.66 -16.36
C TYR A 128 -6.51 6.17 -16.66
N HIS A 129 -6.22 6.99 -15.66
CA HIS A 129 -6.24 8.44 -15.82
C HIS A 129 -5.16 8.94 -16.80
N HIS A 130 -3.95 8.34 -16.82
CA HIS A 130 -2.92 8.66 -17.82
C HIS A 130 -3.35 8.27 -19.24
N VAL A 131 -4.03 7.12 -19.40
CA VAL A 131 -4.59 6.67 -20.68
C VAL A 131 -5.65 7.64 -21.19
N VAL A 132 -6.62 8.00 -20.34
CA VAL A 132 -7.72 8.92 -20.71
C VAL A 132 -7.19 10.31 -21.08
N LYS A 133 -6.11 10.77 -20.44
CA LYS A 133 -5.48 12.04 -20.77
C LYS A 133 -4.61 12.02 -22.02
N GLY A 134 -4.42 10.87 -22.65
CA GLY A 134 -3.52 10.73 -23.80
C GLY A 134 -2.07 11.06 -23.44
N GLU A 135 -1.67 10.83 -22.19
CA GLU A 135 -0.28 11.06 -21.77
C GLU A 135 0.65 9.99 -22.39
N SER A 136 1.96 10.23 -22.31
CA SER A 136 2.98 9.39 -22.99
C SER A 136 2.77 7.89 -22.72
N PRO A 137 2.81 7.04 -23.77
CA PRO A 137 2.76 5.58 -23.62
C PRO A 137 3.81 5.02 -22.67
N ALA A 138 4.95 5.70 -22.52
CA ALA A 138 5.98 5.31 -21.57
C ALA A 138 5.52 5.41 -20.10
N ILE A 139 4.72 6.43 -19.76
CA ILE A 139 4.17 6.61 -18.41
C ILE A 139 3.13 5.54 -18.12
N VAL A 140 2.27 5.24 -19.10
CA VAL A 140 1.28 4.16 -19.02
C VAL A 140 1.97 2.81 -18.87
N GLY A 141 2.97 2.51 -19.71
CA GLY A 141 3.75 1.28 -19.68
C GLY A 141 4.49 1.11 -18.36
N PHE A 142 5.07 2.17 -17.83
CA PHE A 142 5.67 2.18 -16.49
C PHE A 142 4.64 1.83 -15.42
N GLY A 143 3.49 2.51 -15.39
CA GLY A 143 2.44 2.23 -14.41
C GLY A 143 1.93 0.78 -14.49
N LEU A 144 1.75 0.24 -15.69
CA LEU A 144 1.38 -1.16 -15.90
C LEU A 144 2.47 -2.15 -15.42
N ALA A 145 3.74 -1.84 -15.65
CA ALA A 145 4.85 -2.65 -15.14
C ALA A 145 4.86 -2.70 -13.60
N VAL A 146 4.56 -1.58 -12.94
CA VAL A 146 4.45 -1.50 -11.48
C VAL A 146 3.27 -2.32 -10.96
N VAL A 147 2.10 -2.20 -11.62
CA VAL A 147 0.92 -3.02 -11.30
C VAL A 147 1.23 -4.51 -11.45
N GLY A 148 1.87 -4.90 -12.56
CA GLY A 148 2.25 -6.28 -12.84
C GLY A 148 3.24 -6.84 -11.82
N ALA A 149 4.27 -6.06 -11.49
CA ALA A 149 5.24 -6.42 -10.46
C ALA A 149 4.57 -6.61 -9.10
N ARG A 150 3.64 -5.73 -8.71
CA ARG A 150 2.90 -5.87 -7.45
C ARG A 150 1.92 -7.04 -7.45
N LEU A 151 1.21 -7.30 -8.55
CA LEU A 151 0.33 -8.47 -8.70
C LEU A 151 1.11 -9.78 -8.58
N ALA A 152 2.32 -9.85 -9.13
CA ALA A 152 3.18 -11.03 -9.03
C ALA A 152 3.62 -11.31 -7.58
N LEU A 153 3.69 -10.27 -6.73
CA LEU A 153 3.97 -10.40 -5.31
C LEU A 153 2.75 -10.83 -4.51
N VAL A 154 1.57 -10.26 -4.82
CA VAL A 154 0.32 -10.66 -4.15
C VAL A 154 -0.05 -12.11 -4.45
N LYS A 155 0.12 -12.59 -5.68
CA LYS A 155 -0.17 -14.00 -6.05
C LYS A 155 0.77 -15.04 -5.43
N ARG A 156 1.84 -14.61 -4.77
CA ARG A 156 2.83 -15.48 -4.14
C ARG A 156 2.81 -15.39 -2.60
N LEU A 157 2.00 -14.49 -2.04
CA LEU A 157 1.58 -14.48 -0.63
C LEU A 157 0.47 -15.53 -0.43
#